data_AF-F7S141-F1
#
_entry.id   AF-F7S141-F1
#
_cell.length_a   1.000
_cell.length_b   1.000
_cell.length_c   1.000
_cell.angle_alpha   90.00
_cell.angle_beta   90.00
_cell.angle_gamma   90.00
#
_symmetry.space_group_name_H-M   'P 1'
#
loop_
_entity.id
_entity.type
_entity.pdbx_description
1 polymer ?
#
loop_
_entity_poly.entity_id
_entity_poly.type
_entity_poly.pdbx_seq_one_letter_code
_entity_poly.pdbx_strand_id
1 'polypeptide(L)'
;MKMKHWILAVTISFLSTQAFAENVCEENDCSDAMKSIHRAADYGSAEAMIILAVGYANGEGVEADERKAKIWMQEAIRFRNPQAYHVKSQWRRNGTIFAQSEERADYWLDKAIKANYAPAFYERAVRNLRANVNIDEAMNLLQDASVSGHPESMYLLAQLFEESNEHREAARLYMHLAVKNYRDSAERNRGYARHFEQSDNEEDRELAAQLREYESMEVIVVRSIEGSPMDTFNDMSARLEDSFYRRKTTGTSFRRVPPCGSFVSACNVIYDRERLDAAASTVREFLFGM
;
A
#
# COMPACT_ATOMS: atom_id res chain seq x y z
N MET A 1 29.23 65.28 -16.67
CA MET A 1 28.63 64.75 -15.42
C MET A 1 27.14 64.49 -15.65
N LYS A 2 26.77 63.25 -16.02
CA LYS A 2 25.37 62.78 -16.05
C LYS A 2 25.37 61.30 -15.65
N MET A 3 25.02 61.05 -14.40
CA MET A 3 24.82 59.71 -13.84
C MET A 3 23.61 59.07 -14.50
N LYS A 4 23.79 57.93 -15.18
CA LYS A 4 22.69 57.06 -15.60
C LYS A 4 22.58 55.92 -14.58
N HIS A 5 21.40 55.86 -13.97
CA HIS A 5 20.97 54.85 -13.03
C HIS A 5 20.99 53.47 -13.70
N TRP A 6 21.72 52.52 -13.12
CA TRP A 6 21.66 51.11 -13.48
C TRP A 6 20.68 50.43 -12.53
N ILE A 7 19.42 50.36 -12.95
CA ILE A 7 18.38 49.56 -12.30
C ILE A 7 17.91 48.51 -13.30
N LEU A 8 17.94 47.25 -12.83
CA LEU A 8 17.22 46.07 -13.31
C LEU A 8 17.51 45.55 -14.73
N ALA A 9 18.19 44.39 -14.76
CA ALA A 9 17.67 43.20 -15.43
C ALA A 9 18.50 41.98 -15.01
N VAL A 10 18.34 41.54 -13.74
CA VAL A 10 18.63 40.13 -13.43
C VAL A 10 17.46 39.36 -14.06
N THR A 11 17.63 39.00 -15.32
CA THR A 11 16.80 37.99 -15.96
C THR A 11 17.11 36.68 -15.26
N ILE A 12 16.38 36.40 -14.17
CA ILE A 12 16.23 35.05 -13.67
C ILE A 12 15.70 34.28 -14.85
N SER A 13 16.56 33.47 -15.48
CA SER A 13 16.15 32.43 -16.39
C SER A 13 15.34 31.43 -15.56
N PHE A 14 14.06 31.76 -15.36
CA PHE A 14 12.99 30.84 -15.02
C PHE A 14 12.80 29.96 -16.26
N LEU A 15 13.80 29.11 -16.52
CA LEU A 15 13.73 28.08 -17.55
C LEU A 15 12.73 27.04 -17.05
N SER A 16 11.48 27.30 -17.43
CA SER A 16 10.46 26.32 -17.75
C SER A 16 10.12 25.29 -16.66
N THR A 17 9.44 25.73 -15.61
CA THR A 17 8.29 24.98 -15.05
C THR A 17 7.10 25.05 -16.03
N GLN A 18 7.34 24.73 -17.30
CA GLN A 18 6.39 24.94 -18.40
C GLN A 18 6.37 23.73 -19.34
N ALA A 19 6.58 22.54 -18.79
CA ALA A 19 6.39 21.26 -19.46
C ALA A 19 5.22 20.45 -18.89
N PHE A 20 4.48 20.98 -17.91
CA PHE A 20 3.38 20.26 -17.25
C PHE A 20 2.03 20.38 -17.99
N ALA A 21 1.85 21.41 -18.82
CA ALA A 21 0.52 21.75 -19.36
C ALA A 21 0.17 21.11 -20.72
N GLU A 22 1.02 20.26 -21.30
CA GLU A 22 0.78 19.69 -22.65
C GLU A 22 0.17 18.28 -22.64
N ASN A 23 -0.23 17.74 -21.48
CA ASN A 23 -0.76 16.37 -21.38
C ASN A 23 -2.09 16.28 -20.61
N VAL A 24 -2.90 17.35 -20.63
CA VAL A 24 -4.27 17.26 -20.15
C VAL A 24 -5.01 16.29 -21.07
N CYS A 25 -5.62 15.27 -20.46
CA CYS A 25 -6.75 14.56 -21.00
C CYS A 25 -7.79 15.54 -21.59
N GLU A 26 -7.81 15.76 -22.91
CA GLU A 26 -8.80 16.65 -23.53
C GLU A 26 -10.22 16.17 -23.19
N GLU A 27 -11.19 17.10 -23.11
CA GLU A 27 -12.47 16.92 -22.39
C GLU A 27 -13.28 15.68 -22.76
N ASN A 28 -13.06 15.12 -23.97
CA ASN A 28 -13.76 13.95 -24.50
C ASN A 28 -12.99 12.61 -24.40
N ASP A 29 -11.70 12.62 -24.05
CA ASP A 29 -10.83 11.43 -24.13
C ASP A 29 -10.64 10.72 -22.78
N CYS A 30 -11.11 11.32 -21.68
CA CYS A 30 -10.88 10.80 -20.34
C CYS A 30 -12.10 10.96 -19.44
N SER A 31 -12.29 9.98 -18.56
CA SER A 31 -13.33 9.99 -17.53
C SER A 31 -13.19 11.18 -16.57
N ASP A 32 -14.30 11.59 -15.95
CA ASP A 32 -14.28 12.71 -14.98
C ASP A 32 -13.38 12.41 -13.77
N ALA A 33 -13.35 11.15 -13.31
CA ALA A 33 -12.39 10.72 -12.28
C ALA A 33 -10.93 10.93 -12.70
N MET A 34 -10.61 10.66 -13.96
CA MET A 34 -9.25 10.86 -14.46
C MET A 34 -8.89 12.35 -14.50
N LYS A 35 -9.84 13.22 -14.85
CA LYS A 35 -9.64 14.69 -14.80
C LYS A 35 -9.35 15.14 -13.36
N SER A 36 -10.05 14.60 -12.37
CA SER A 36 -9.79 14.87 -10.95
C SER A 36 -8.43 14.39 -10.48
N ILE A 37 -8.01 13.19 -10.90
CA ILE A 37 -6.69 12.63 -10.58
C ILE A 37 -5.57 13.46 -11.24
N HIS A 38 -5.74 13.90 -12.49
CA HIS A 38 -4.82 14.84 -13.15
C HIS A 38 -4.65 16.12 -12.36
N ARG A 39 -5.75 16.75 -11.95
CA ARG A 39 -5.70 17.95 -11.10
C ARG A 39 -4.91 17.69 -9.82
N ALA A 40 -5.16 16.58 -9.13
CA ALA A 40 -4.40 16.22 -7.92
C ALA A 40 -2.90 16.05 -8.20
N ALA A 41 -2.53 15.42 -9.32
CA ALA A 41 -1.14 15.27 -9.74
C ALA A 41 -0.47 16.62 -10.06
N ASP A 42 -1.17 17.54 -10.72
CA ASP A 42 -0.68 18.89 -11.00
C ASP A 42 -0.37 19.68 -9.71
N TYR A 43 -1.12 19.41 -8.64
CA TYR A 43 -0.86 19.96 -7.30
C TYR A 43 0.24 19.22 -6.52
N GLY A 44 0.92 18.25 -7.12
CA GLY A 44 2.07 17.55 -6.54
C GLY A 44 1.71 16.27 -5.77
N SER A 45 0.53 15.70 -5.98
CA SER A 45 0.15 14.40 -5.41
C SER A 45 0.95 13.26 -6.02
N ALA A 46 1.89 12.68 -5.27
CA ALA A 46 2.64 11.53 -5.75
C ALA A 46 1.74 10.29 -5.93
N GLU A 47 0.74 10.12 -5.05
CA GLU A 47 -0.27 9.07 -5.14
C GLU A 47 -1.10 9.21 -6.42
N ALA A 48 -1.54 10.43 -6.76
CA ALA A 48 -2.26 10.65 -8.02
C ALA A 48 -1.37 10.39 -9.23
N MET A 49 -0.10 10.79 -9.20
CA MET A 49 0.86 10.48 -10.28
C MET A 49 1.04 8.97 -10.48
N ILE A 50 1.05 8.17 -9.41
CA ILE A 50 1.08 6.70 -9.51
C ILE A 50 -0.19 6.20 -10.18
N ILE A 51 -1.36 6.71 -9.78
CA ILE A 51 -2.65 6.32 -10.37
C ILE A 51 -2.70 6.69 -11.84
N LEU A 52 -2.24 7.88 -12.24
CA LEU A 52 -2.12 8.26 -13.66
C LEU A 52 -1.19 7.33 -14.41
N ALA A 53 -0.04 6.99 -13.83
CA ALA A 53 0.92 6.10 -14.46
C ALA A 53 0.32 4.71 -14.72
N VAL A 54 -0.43 4.16 -13.75
CA VAL A 54 -1.14 2.87 -13.88
C VAL A 54 -2.32 2.99 -14.85
N GLY A 55 -3.09 4.08 -14.78
CA GLY A 55 -4.22 4.34 -15.65
C GLY A 55 -3.81 4.38 -17.13
N TYR A 56 -2.75 5.12 -17.46
CA TYR A 56 -2.19 5.13 -18.81
C TYR A 56 -1.52 3.80 -19.20
N ALA A 57 -1.01 3.01 -18.25
CA ALA A 57 -0.42 1.70 -18.54
C ALA A 57 -1.49 0.67 -18.93
N ASN A 58 -2.65 0.70 -18.25
CA ASN A 58 -3.72 -0.29 -18.41
C ASN A 58 -4.87 0.17 -19.32
N GLY A 59 -4.96 1.46 -19.62
CA GLY A 59 -6.12 2.05 -20.30
C GLY A 59 -7.34 2.22 -19.39
N GLU A 60 -7.12 2.42 -18.08
CA GLU A 60 -8.20 2.60 -17.10
C GLU A 60 -8.60 4.08 -17.04
N GLY A 61 -9.83 4.39 -17.49
CA GLY A 61 -10.37 5.74 -17.50
C GLY A 61 -9.78 6.67 -18.56
N VAL A 62 -8.86 6.17 -19.40
CA VAL A 62 -8.15 6.81 -20.53
C VAL A 62 -7.73 5.77 -21.57
N GLU A 63 -7.40 6.20 -22.79
CA GLU A 63 -6.68 5.33 -23.72
C GLU A 63 -5.27 5.02 -23.20
N ALA A 64 -4.84 3.76 -23.35
CA ALA A 64 -3.52 3.31 -22.91
C ALA A 64 -2.41 4.02 -23.71
N ASP A 65 -1.44 4.61 -22.99
CA ASP A 65 -0.29 5.31 -23.56
C ASP A 65 0.93 5.02 -22.67
N GLU A 66 1.78 4.09 -23.11
CA GLU A 66 3.00 3.74 -22.37
C GLU A 66 3.95 4.92 -22.13
N ARG A 67 4.00 5.87 -23.06
CA ARG A 67 4.89 7.04 -22.95
C ARG A 67 4.40 7.93 -21.83
N LYS A 68 3.09 8.21 -21.77
CA LYS A 68 2.48 8.96 -20.65
C LYS A 68 2.63 8.20 -19.33
N ALA A 69 2.44 6.88 -19.31
CA ALA A 69 2.66 6.04 -18.13
C ALA A 69 4.10 6.18 -17.59
N LYS A 70 5.10 6.15 -18.48
CA LYS A 70 6.52 6.32 -18.11
C LYS A 70 6.81 7.71 -17.54
N ILE A 71 6.22 8.77 -18.09
CA ILE A 71 6.40 10.15 -17.61
C ILE A 71 5.82 10.29 -16.20
N TRP A 72 4.57 9.89 -15.99
CA TRP A 72 3.92 10.00 -14.68
C TRP A 72 4.61 9.15 -13.61
N MET A 73 5.12 7.97 -13.98
CA MET A 73 5.93 7.15 -13.07
C MET A 73 7.26 7.83 -12.71
N GLN A 74 7.92 8.51 -13.65
CA GLN A 74 9.14 9.27 -13.37
C GLN A 74 8.87 10.43 -12.40
N GLU A 75 7.74 11.11 -12.58
CA GLU A 75 7.28 12.19 -11.71
C GLU A 75 7.00 11.69 -10.30
N ALA A 76 6.22 10.61 -10.12
CA ALA A 76 5.97 10.00 -8.82
C ALA A 76 7.27 9.62 -8.08
N ILE A 77 8.26 9.13 -8.82
CA ILE A 77 9.60 8.77 -8.31
C ILE A 77 10.41 10.00 -7.89
N ARG A 78 10.24 11.13 -8.57
CA ARG A 78 10.89 12.40 -8.23
C ARG A 78 10.45 12.90 -6.86
N PHE A 79 9.19 12.66 -6.49
CA PHE A 79 8.63 12.93 -5.16
C PHE A 79 9.05 11.92 -4.08
N ARG A 80 9.93 10.95 -4.42
CA ARG A 80 10.45 9.93 -3.50
C ARG A 80 9.37 9.09 -2.82
N ASN A 81 8.26 8.87 -3.51
CA ASN A 81 7.17 8.06 -2.98
C ASN A 81 7.56 6.56 -2.97
N PRO A 82 7.50 5.88 -1.81
CA PRO A 82 7.90 4.47 -1.71
C PRO A 82 6.99 3.50 -2.50
N GLN A 83 5.70 3.83 -2.61
CA GLN A 83 4.76 3.07 -3.44
C GLN A 83 5.14 3.18 -4.92
N ALA A 84 5.62 4.34 -5.39
CA ALA A 84 6.11 4.48 -6.77
C ALA A 84 7.33 3.58 -7.05
N TYR A 85 8.26 3.47 -6.08
CA TYR A 85 9.39 2.54 -6.19
C TYR A 85 8.91 1.09 -6.27
N HIS A 86 7.96 0.70 -5.42
CA HIS A 86 7.38 -0.64 -5.42
C HIS A 86 6.65 -0.97 -6.73
N VAL A 87 5.78 -0.08 -7.24
CA VAL A 87 5.08 -0.28 -8.52
C VAL A 87 6.09 -0.39 -9.68
N LYS A 88 7.15 0.42 -9.68
CA LYS A 88 8.20 0.32 -10.71
C LYS A 88 8.98 -0.99 -10.62
N SER A 89 9.22 -1.51 -9.42
CA SER A 89 9.79 -2.85 -9.23
C SER A 89 8.93 -3.89 -9.94
N GLN A 90 7.62 -3.89 -9.66
CA GLN A 90 6.67 -4.82 -10.28
C GLN A 90 6.62 -4.70 -11.80
N TRP A 91 6.59 -3.48 -12.35
CA TRP A 91 6.61 -3.27 -13.80
C TRP A 91 7.89 -3.80 -14.45
N ARG A 92 9.05 -3.66 -13.79
CA ARG A 92 10.32 -4.23 -14.27
C ARG A 92 10.35 -5.74 -14.16
N ARG A 93 9.70 -6.31 -13.15
CA ARG A 93 9.64 -7.75 -12.92
C ARG A 93 8.71 -8.45 -13.91
N ASN A 94 7.57 -7.82 -14.22
CA ASN A 94 6.54 -8.38 -15.11
C ASN A 94 6.77 -8.04 -16.58
N GLY A 95 7.62 -7.05 -16.88
CA GLY A 95 7.84 -6.61 -18.26
C GLY A 95 6.72 -5.75 -18.85
N THR A 96 5.82 -5.20 -18.03
CA THR A 96 4.56 -4.55 -18.49
C THR A 96 4.81 -3.30 -19.34
N ILE A 97 5.50 -2.31 -18.78
CA ILE A 97 5.79 -1.02 -19.44
C ILE A 97 7.28 -0.89 -19.79
N PHE A 98 8.11 -1.66 -19.10
CA PHE A 98 9.55 -1.64 -19.24
C PHE A 98 10.04 -3.04 -19.57
N ALA A 99 11.14 -3.14 -20.31
CA ALA A 99 11.80 -4.44 -20.53
C ALA A 99 12.06 -5.14 -19.19
N GLN A 100 11.70 -6.43 -19.16
CA GLN A 100 11.79 -7.29 -17.99
C GLN A 100 13.24 -7.37 -17.49
N SER A 101 13.44 -7.22 -16.18
CA SER A 101 14.75 -7.33 -15.55
C SER A 101 14.60 -7.49 -14.04
N GLU A 102 14.95 -8.68 -13.53
CA GLU A 102 14.95 -8.99 -12.09
C GLU A 102 15.91 -8.07 -11.32
N GLU A 103 17.12 -7.84 -11.85
CA GLU A 103 18.11 -6.94 -11.23
C GLU A 103 17.56 -5.52 -11.04
N ARG A 104 16.92 -4.97 -12.07
CA ARG A 104 16.31 -3.64 -11.99
C ARG A 104 15.08 -3.62 -11.10
N ALA A 105 14.28 -4.69 -11.09
CA ALA A 105 13.14 -4.80 -10.18
C ALA A 105 13.63 -4.74 -8.73
N ASP A 106 14.62 -5.55 -8.39
CA ASP A 106 15.21 -5.63 -7.06
C ASP A 106 15.84 -4.30 -6.63
N TYR A 107 16.51 -3.59 -7.54
CA TYR A 107 17.01 -2.23 -7.26
C TYR A 107 15.90 -1.26 -6.82
N TRP A 108 14.72 -1.30 -7.46
CA TRP A 108 13.61 -0.44 -7.07
C TRP A 108 12.91 -0.94 -5.80
N LEU A 109 12.83 -2.26 -5.61
CA LEU A 109 12.32 -2.85 -4.38
C LEU A 109 13.17 -2.45 -3.17
N ASP A 110 14.50 -2.47 -3.31
CA ASP A 110 15.43 -2.05 -2.25
C ASP A 110 15.27 -0.57 -1.88
N LYS A 111 14.91 0.29 -2.85
CA LYS A 111 14.57 1.68 -2.55
C LYS A 111 13.28 1.81 -1.76
N ALA A 112 12.28 0.98 -2.04
CA ALA A 112 11.04 0.95 -1.28
C ALA A 112 11.28 0.44 0.16
N ILE A 113 12.07 -0.62 0.31
CA ILE A 113 12.52 -1.18 1.61
C ILE A 113 13.27 -0.12 2.43
N LYS A 114 14.25 0.56 1.81
CA LYS A 114 15.01 1.66 2.47
C LYS A 114 14.12 2.82 2.91
N ALA A 115 12.95 2.96 2.31
CA ALA A 115 11.96 3.96 2.69
C ALA A 115 10.89 3.41 3.65
N ASN A 116 11.14 2.25 4.28
CA ASN A 116 10.26 1.56 5.22
C ASN A 116 8.86 1.26 4.68
N TYR A 117 8.77 0.89 3.41
CA TYR A 117 7.49 0.55 2.78
C TYR A 117 7.10 -0.90 3.08
N ALA A 118 6.11 -1.10 3.95
CA ALA A 118 5.71 -2.43 4.41
C ALA A 118 5.36 -3.44 3.30
N PRO A 119 4.67 -3.06 2.20
CA PRO A 119 4.43 -3.99 1.09
C PRO A 119 5.73 -4.44 0.39
N ALA A 120 6.78 -3.62 0.38
CA ALA A 120 8.07 -4.01 -0.20
C ALA A 120 8.82 -5.02 0.68
N PHE A 121 8.76 -4.85 2.01
CA PHE A 121 9.27 -5.85 2.94
C PHE A 121 8.55 -7.20 2.74
N TYR A 122 7.22 -7.18 2.63
CA TYR A 122 6.42 -8.37 2.34
C TYR A 122 6.80 -9.03 1.01
N GLU A 123 6.91 -8.26 -0.08
CA GLU A 123 7.29 -8.82 -1.39
C GLU A 123 8.66 -9.51 -1.32
N ARG A 124 9.66 -8.87 -0.69
CA ARG A 124 11.00 -9.45 -0.53
C ARG A 124 10.97 -10.71 0.33
N ALA A 125 10.26 -10.68 1.46
CA ALA A 125 10.15 -11.84 2.34
C ALA A 125 9.50 -13.04 1.63
N VAL A 126 8.37 -12.83 0.95
CA VAL A 126 7.70 -13.89 0.20
C VAL A 126 8.60 -14.46 -0.90
N ARG A 127 9.39 -13.62 -1.57
CA ARG A 127 10.35 -14.09 -2.58
C ARG A 127 11.45 -14.96 -1.96
N ASN A 128 12.02 -14.52 -0.84
CA ASN A 128 13.04 -15.27 -0.11
C ASN A 128 12.50 -16.64 0.36
N LEU A 129 11.30 -16.66 0.95
CA LEU A 129 10.62 -17.89 1.37
C LEU A 129 10.34 -18.83 0.18
N ARG A 130 9.81 -18.32 -0.94
CA ARG A 130 9.55 -19.13 -2.14
C ARG A 130 10.82 -19.69 -2.78
N ALA A 131 11.91 -18.93 -2.73
CA ALA A 131 13.21 -19.39 -3.23
C ALA A 131 13.92 -20.33 -2.24
N ASN A 132 13.39 -20.48 -1.01
CA ASN A 132 14.04 -21.13 0.11
C ASN A 132 15.46 -20.58 0.41
N VAL A 133 15.60 -19.25 0.36
CA VAL A 133 16.86 -18.53 0.56
C VAL A 133 16.65 -17.45 1.62
N ASN A 134 17.62 -17.26 2.51
CA ASN A 134 17.60 -16.22 3.55
C ASN A 134 16.30 -16.19 4.36
N ILE A 135 15.89 -17.33 4.91
CA ILE A 135 14.63 -17.48 5.67
C ILE A 135 14.63 -16.56 6.90
N ASP A 136 15.74 -16.47 7.63
CA ASP A 136 15.86 -15.57 8.79
C ASP A 136 15.68 -14.10 8.40
N GLU A 137 16.24 -13.69 7.25
CA GLU A 137 16.05 -12.35 6.70
C GLU A 137 14.57 -12.12 6.34
N ALA A 138 13.92 -13.12 5.73
CA ALA A 138 12.51 -13.05 5.39
C ALA A 138 11.63 -12.87 6.63
N MET A 139 11.92 -13.59 7.72
CA MET A 139 11.21 -13.44 8.99
C MET A 139 11.39 -12.03 9.57
N ASN A 140 12.61 -11.49 9.57
CA ASN A 140 12.88 -10.12 10.02
C ASN A 140 12.11 -9.08 9.20
N LEU A 141 12.09 -9.22 7.87
CA LEU A 141 11.33 -8.35 6.98
C LEU A 141 9.81 -8.43 7.25
N LEU A 142 9.28 -9.63 7.54
CA LEU A 142 7.88 -9.77 7.93
C LEU A 142 7.59 -9.12 9.28
N GLN A 143 8.50 -9.20 10.24
CA GLN A 143 8.38 -8.50 11.52
C GLN A 143 8.36 -6.98 11.32
N ASP A 144 9.28 -6.43 10.52
CA ASP A 144 9.33 -4.99 10.21
C ASP A 144 8.03 -4.49 9.55
N ALA A 145 7.48 -5.28 8.62
CA ALA A 145 6.19 -4.99 8.00
C ALA A 145 5.02 -5.12 8.99
N SER A 146 5.10 -6.08 9.91
CA SER A 146 4.08 -6.32 10.95
C SER A 146 4.01 -5.18 11.96
N VAL A 147 5.15 -4.57 12.33
CA VAL A 147 5.22 -3.35 13.15
C VAL A 147 4.49 -2.19 12.48
N SER A 148 4.53 -2.12 11.14
CA SER A 148 3.77 -1.15 10.36
C SER A 148 2.27 -1.50 10.23
N GLY A 149 1.82 -2.60 10.83
CA GLY A 149 0.43 -3.06 10.82
C GLY A 149 -0.04 -3.67 9.50
N HIS A 150 0.90 -4.10 8.64
CA HIS A 150 0.60 -4.70 7.33
C HIS A 150 -0.06 -6.09 7.50
N PRO A 151 -1.37 -6.24 7.19
CA PRO A 151 -2.12 -7.44 7.56
C PRO A 151 -1.57 -8.72 6.92
N GLU A 152 -1.15 -8.66 5.66
CA GLU A 152 -0.58 -9.80 4.92
C GLU A 152 0.69 -10.31 5.60
N SER A 153 1.57 -9.39 6.04
CA SER A 153 2.82 -9.76 6.71
C SER A 153 2.56 -10.35 8.08
N MET A 154 1.65 -9.75 8.85
CA MET A 154 1.27 -10.26 10.17
C MET A 154 0.69 -11.67 10.05
N TYR A 155 -0.13 -11.91 9.03
CA TYR A 155 -0.76 -13.22 8.81
C TYR A 155 0.27 -14.28 8.44
N LEU A 156 1.15 -13.97 7.47
CA LEU A 156 2.20 -14.90 7.08
C LEU A 156 3.18 -15.18 8.22
N LEU A 157 3.56 -14.15 8.98
CA LEU A 157 4.40 -14.31 10.15
C LEU A 157 3.73 -15.16 11.23
N ALA A 158 2.42 -14.99 11.44
CA ALA A 158 1.66 -15.83 12.36
C ALA A 158 1.73 -17.30 11.94
N GLN A 159 1.50 -17.61 10.67
CA GLN A 159 1.59 -18.98 10.14
C GLN A 159 2.98 -19.60 10.36
N LEU A 160 4.06 -18.83 10.12
CA LEU A 160 5.43 -19.30 10.36
C LEU A 160 5.69 -19.59 11.85
N PHE A 161 5.13 -18.78 12.76
CA PHE A 161 5.20 -19.05 14.19
C PHE A 161 4.37 -20.29 14.59
N GLU A 162 3.23 -20.54 13.96
CA GLU A 162 2.48 -21.80 14.20
C GLU A 162 3.32 -23.03 13.82
N GLU A 163 4.01 -22.96 12.67
CA GLU A 163 4.88 -24.03 12.19
C GLU A 163 6.09 -24.24 13.12
N SER A 164 6.61 -23.16 13.71
CA SER A 164 7.72 -23.19 14.66
C SER A 164 7.30 -23.54 16.09
N ASN A 165 6.01 -23.84 16.32
CA ASN A 165 5.39 -24.04 17.65
C ASN A 165 5.51 -22.83 18.60
N GLU A 166 5.69 -21.63 18.06
CA GLU A 166 5.66 -20.35 18.77
C GLU A 166 4.21 -19.85 18.88
N HIS A 167 3.38 -20.62 19.58
CA HIS A 167 1.93 -20.40 19.62
C HIS A 167 1.52 -19.06 20.24
N ARG A 168 2.29 -18.51 21.18
CA ARG A 168 1.95 -17.23 21.85
C ARG A 168 2.08 -16.07 20.88
N GLU A 169 3.16 -16.03 20.14
CA GLU A 169 3.49 -15.04 19.13
C GLU A 169 2.45 -15.09 17.99
N ALA A 170 2.14 -16.30 17.50
CA ALA A 170 1.09 -16.51 16.50
C ALA A 170 -0.27 -15.99 16.99
N ALA A 171 -0.67 -16.34 18.21
CA ALA A 171 -1.96 -15.92 18.76
C ALA A 171 -2.09 -14.40 18.89
N ARG A 172 -1.03 -13.70 19.33
CA ARG A 172 -1.02 -12.23 19.39
C ARG A 172 -1.21 -11.60 18.01
N LEU A 173 -0.58 -12.15 16.97
CA LEU A 173 -0.77 -11.66 15.61
C LEU A 173 -2.19 -11.90 15.10
N TYR A 174 -2.74 -13.10 15.32
CA TYR A 174 -4.11 -13.40 14.93
C TYR A 174 -5.14 -12.55 15.68
N MET A 175 -4.89 -12.22 16.94
CA MET A 175 -5.71 -11.29 17.72
C MET A 175 -5.82 -9.93 17.02
N HIS A 176 -4.70 -9.34 16.63
CA HIS A 176 -4.69 -8.06 15.92
C HIS A 176 -5.37 -8.14 14.54
N LEU A 177 -5.24 -9.27 13.85
CA LEU A 177 -5.85 -9.50 12.55
C LEU A 177 -7.35 -9.78 12.63
N ALA A 178 -7.83 -10.39 13.71
CA ALA A 178 -9.23 -10.68 13.96
C ALA A 178 -10.05 -9.38 14.04
N VAL A 179 -9.51 -8.34 14.70
CA VAL A 179 -10.13 -7.00 14.76
C VAL A 179 -10.31 -6.39 13.36
N LYS A 180 -9.36 -6.68 12.46
CA LYS A 180 -9.40 -6.20 11.07
C LYS A 180 -10.29 -7.07 10.17
N ASN A 181 -10.93 -8.11 10.72
CA ASN A 181 -11.62 -9.15 9.97
C ASN A 181 -10.80 -9.71 8.79
N TYR A 182 -9.51 -9.91 9.04
CA TYR A 182 -8.58 -10.37 8.00
C TYR A 182 -8.60 -11.90 7.89
N ARG A 183 -9.06 -12.43 6.75
CA ARG A 183 -9.10 -13.88 6.45
C ARG A 183 -9.81 -14.70 7.56
N ASP A 184 -9.24 -15.84 7.93
CA ASP A 184 -9.68 -16.76 8.99
C ASP A 184 -9.11 -16.42 10.37
N SER A 185 -8.49 -15.25 10.54
CA SER A 185 -7.79 -14.88 11.78
C SER A 185 -8.68 -14.89 13.02
N ALA A 186 -9.97 -14.57 12.87
CA ALA A 186 -10.94 -14.65 13.97
C ALA A 186 -11.21 -16.10 14.42
N GLU A 187 -11.21 -17.07 13.50
CA GLU A 187 -11.33 -18.49 13.85
C GLU A 187 -10.06 -18.99 14.55
N ARG A 188 -8.89 -18.63 14.03
CA ARG A 188 -7.59 -18.98 14.64
C ARG A 188 -7.43 -18.38 16.03
N ASN A 189 -7.80 -17.11 16.22
CA ASN A 189 -7.84 -16.44 17.52
C ASN A 189 -8.70 -17.23 18.53
N ARG A 190 -9.89 -17.67 18.13
CA ARG A 190 -10.78 -18.51 18.96
C ARG A 190 -10.22 -19.90 19.24
N GLY A 191 -9.46 -20.46 18.29
CA GLY A 191 -8.70 -21.69 18.48
C GLY A 191 -7.66 -21.53 19.59
N TYR A 192 -6.83 -20.49 19.51
CA TYR A 192 -5.79 -20.21 20.50
C TYR A 192 -6.35 -19.84 21.86
N ALA A 193 -7.43 -19.07 21.94
CA ALA A 193 -8.09 -18.78 23.21
C ALA A 193 -8.48 -20.08 23.95
N ARG A 194 -9.14 -21.02 23.26
CA ARG A 194 -9.51 -22.32 23.82
C ARG A 194 -8.30 -23.18 24.19
N HIS A 195 -7.23 -23.13 23.40
CA HIS A 195 -6.00 -23.87 23.66
C HIS A 195 -5.33 -23.39 24.94
N PHE A 196 -5.13 -22.07 25.08
CA PHE A 196 -4.46 -21.49 26.24
C PHE A 196 -5.32 -21.50 27.51
N GLU A 197 -6.66 -21.52 27.40
CA GLU A 197 -7.58 -21.76 28.53
C GLU A 197 -7.33 -23.10 29.23
N GLN A 198 -6.86 -24.10 28.49
CA GLN A 198 -6.58 -25.45 29.00
C GLN A 198 -5.18 -25.59 29.59
N SER A 199 -4.33 -24.56 29.47
CA SER A 199 -2.96 -24.57 29.99
C SER A 199 -2.95 -24.32 31.50
N ASP A 200 -2.07 -25.03 32.21
CA ASP A 200 -1.83 -24.81 33.65
C ASP A 200 -0.98 -23.55 33.92
N ASN A 201 -0.40 -22.93 32.88
CA ASN A 201 0.43 -21.74 33.01
C ASN A 201 -0.42 -20.47 33.13
N GLU A 202 -0.14 -19.65 34.13
CA GLU A 202 -0.83 -18.38 34.37
C GLU A 202 -0.74 -17.41 33.18
N GLU A 203 0.44 -17.31 32.55
CA GLU A 203 0.65 -16.42 31.39
C GLU A 203 -0.23 -16.81 30.20
N ASP A 204 -0.45 -18.11 30.00
CA ASP A 204 -1.30 -18.60 28.91
C ASP A 204 -2.78 -18.30 29.23
N ARG A 205 -3.19 -18.46 30.49
CA ARG A 205 -4.57 -18.11 30.92
C ARG A 205 -4.85 -16.61 30.81
N GLU A 206 -3.87 -15.77 31.13
CA GLU A 206 -3.96 -14.32 30.93
C GLU A 206 -4.07 -13.98 29.44
N LEU A 207 -3.24 -14.59 28.59
CA LEU A 207 -3.31 -14.41 27.15
C LEU A 207 -4.68 -14.86 26.61
N ALA A 208 -5.19 -16.02 27.04
CA ALA A 208 -6.52 -16.48 26.67
C ALA A 208 -7.62 -15.46 27.00
N ALA A 209 -7.58 -14.86 28.19
CA ALA A 209 -8.53 -13.83 28.59
C ALA A 209 -8.48 -12.61 27.64
N GLN A 210 -7.27 -12.17 27.26
CA GLN A 210 -7.09 -11.12 26.26
C GLN A 210 -7.70 -11.52 24.91
N LEU A 211 -7.41 -12.72 24.40
CA LEU A 211 -7.93 -13.19 23.11
C LEU A 211 -9.47 -13.23 23.09
N ARG A 212 -10.12 -13.55 24.21
CA ARG A 212 -11.58 -13.55 24.37
C ARG A 212 -12.19 -12.16 24.39
N GLU A 213 -11.53 -11.20 25.02
CA GLU A 213 -11.96 -9.80 24.99
C GLU A 213 -12.05 -9.30 23.54
N TYR A 214 -11.03 -9.59 22.73
CA TYR A 214 -11.02 -9.24 21.32
C TYR A 214 -12.03 -10.03 20.47
N GLU A 215 -12.33 -11.29 20.81
CA GLU A 215 -13.43 -12.05 20.18
C GLU A 215 -14.78 -11.39 20.44
N SER A 216 -14.99 -10.83 21.64
CA SER A 216 -16.25 -10.20 22.02
C SER A 216 -16.49 -8.84 21.36
N MET A 217 -15.51 -8.31 20.62
CA MET A 217 -15.67 -7.09 19.84
C MET A 217 -16.52 -7.35 18.60
N GLU A 218 -17.62 -6.63 18.47
CA GLU A 218 -18.44 -6.65 17.26
C GLU A 218 -17.69 -5.96 16.11
N VAL A 219 -17.38 -6.71 15.05
CA VAL A 219 -16.78 -6.14 13.83
C VAL A 219 -17.86 -5.85 12.80
N ILE A 220 -18.21 -4.57 12.66
CA ILE A 220 -19.14 -4.09 11.63
C ILE A 220 -18.40 -4.00 10.30
N VAL A 221 -18.73 -4.89 9.36
CA VAL A 221 -18.15 -4.88 8.01
C VAL A 221 -19.06 -4.12 7.06
N VAL A 222 -18.65 -2.91 6.67
CA VAL A 222 -19.29 -2.17 5.58
C VAL A 222 -18.71 -2.68 4.26
N ARG A 223 -19.51 -3.43 3.49
CA ARG A 223 -19.13 -3.84 2.13
C ARG A 223 -19.64 -2.79 1.15
N SER A 224 -18.77 -2.28 0.29
CA SER A 224 -19.22 -1.62 -0.93
C SER A 224 -19.93 -2.67 -1.80
N ILE A 225 -20.98 -2.26 -2.49
CA ILE A 225 -21.52 -3.07 -3.59
C ILE A 225 -20.37 -3.29 -4.58
N GLU A 226 -20.19 -4.52 -5.08
CA GLU A 226 -19.15 -4.82 -6.08
C GLU A 226 -19.30 -3.83 -7.25
N GLY A 227 -18.40 -2.87 -7.28
CA GLY A 227 -18.34 -1.87 -8.31
C GLY A 227 -17.50 -2.37 -9.47
N SER A 228 -17.80 -1.89 -10.67
CA SER A 228 -16.93 -1.99 -11.83
C SER A 228 -15.49 -1.54 -11.48
N PRO A 229 -14.45 -1.96 -12.21
CA PRO A 229 -13.12 -1.34 -12.14
C PRO A 229 -13.19 0.20 -12.18
N MET A 230 -14.15 0.73 -12.93
CA MET A 230 -14.42 2.16 -12.99
C MET A 230 -14.96 2.74 -11.67
N ASP A 231 -15.75 2.00 -10.91
CA ASP A 231 -16.24 2.43 -9.60
C ASP A 231 -15.12 2.46 -8.56
N THR A 232 -14.20 1.49 -8.63
CA THR A 232 -12.97 1.50 -7.82
C THR A 232 -12.12 2.72 -8.14
N PHE A 233 -11.96 3.02 -9.42
CA PHE A 233 -11.24 4.21 -9.89
C PHE A 233 -11.93 5.52 -9.46
N ASN A 234 -13.25 5.58 -9.52
CA ASN A 234 -14.06 6.70 -9.03
C ASN A 234 -13.90 6.90 -7.51
N ASP A 235 -13.89 5.81 -6.73
CA ASP A 235 -13.64 5.87 -5.28
C ASP A 235 -12.23 6.37 -4.97
N MET A 236 -11.21 5.90 -5.70
CA MET A 236 -9.84 6.43 -5.58
C MET A 236 -9.79 7.94 -5.87
N SER A 237 -10.46 8.39 -6.92
CA SER A 237 -10.59 9.81 -7.24
C SER A 237 -11.28 10.60 -6.11
N ALA A 238 -12.41 10.09 -5.59
CA ALA A 238 -13.16 10.75 -4.52
C ALA A 238 -12.34 10.87 -3.22
N ARG A 239 -11.58 9.83 -2.86
CA ARG A 239 -10.67 9.85 -1.70
C ARG A 239 -9.54 10.86 -1.86
N LEU A 240 -8.97 10.95 -3.06
CA LEU A 240 -7.99 11.98 -3.37
C LEU A 240 -8.62 13.37 -3.20
N GLU A 241 -9.80 13.61 -3.76
CA GLU A 241 -10.50 14.89 -3.61
C GLU A 241 -10.77 15.26 -2.14
N ASP A 242 -11.26 14.34 -1.29
CA ASP A 242 -11.49 14.62 0.14
C ASP A 242 -10.17 14.95 0.87
N SER A 243 -9.08 14.27 0.51
CA SER A 243 -7.73 14.57 1.02
C SER A 243 -7.22 15.96 0.57
N PHE A 244 -7.46 16.34 -0.69
CA PHE A 244 -7.03 17.61 -1.27
C PHE A 244 -7.84 18.82 -0.76
N TYR A 245 -9.17 18.70 -0.63
CA TYR A 245 -10.05 19.80 -0.26
C TYR A 245 -10.22 20.00 1.26
N ARG A 246 -9.74 19.09 2.11
CA ARG A 246 -9.68 19.27 3.58
C ARG A 246 -8.43 19.97 4.10
N ARG A 247 -7.59 20.59 3.27
CA ARG A 247 -6.67 21.63 3.75
C ARG A 247 -7.49 22.84 4.18
N LYS A 248 -7.98 22.80 5.43
CA LYS A 248 -8.70 23.89 6.09
C LYS A 248 -7.93 25.19 5.88
N THR A 249 -8.63 26.16 5.30
CA THR A 249 -8.39 27.58 5.49
C THR A 249 -8.05 27.85 6.95
N THR A 250 -6.92 28.51 7.20
CA THR A 250 -6.55 29.01 8.52
C THR A 250 -7.48 30.17 8.88
N GLY A 251 -8.67 29.83 9.35
CA GLY A 251 -9.66 30.73 9.93
C GLY A 251 -10.29 30.04 11.13
N THR A 252 -9.90 30.45 12.33
CA THR A 252 -10.59 30.15 13.60
C THR A 252 -12.05 30.61 13.53
N SER A 253 -13.07 30.05 14.18
CA SER A 253 -13.18 29.14 15.33
C SER A 253 -14.59 28.52 15.29
N PHE A 254 -14.77 27.25 15.69
CA PHE A 254 -15.83 26.83 16.62
C PHE A 254 -15.59 25.36 17.01
N ARG A 255 -15.61 25.09 18.33
CA ARG A 255 -15.49 23.76 18.93
C ARG A 255 -16.63 22.84 18.45
N ARG A 256 -16.28 21.83 17.66
CA ARG A 256 -16.92 20.51 17.70
C ARG A 256 -15.81 19.47 17.85
N VAL A 257 -15.97 18.61 18.84
CA VAL A 257 -15.12 17.45 19.12
C VAL A 257 -14.95 16.64 17.82
N PRO A 258 -13.74 16.24 17.42
CA PRO A 258 -13.55 15.45 16.21
C PRO A 258 -14.13 14.05 16.42
N PRO A 259 -14.90 13.50 15.47
CA PRO A 259 -15.14 12.06 15.44
C PRO A 259 -13.80 11.37 15.17
N CYS A 260 -13.67 10.18 15.75
CA CYS A 260 -12.49 9.33 15.73
C CYS A 260 -11.83 9.21 14.34
N GLY A 261 -10.49 9.13 14.32
CA GLY A 261 -9.74 8.56 13.20
C GLY A 261 -9.38 9.51 12.06
N SER A 262 -8.77 10.66 12.36
CA SER A 262 -8.08 11.48 11.35
C SER A 262 -6.57 11.44 11.53
N PHE A 263 -6.01 10.24 11.68
CA PHE A 263 -4.66 9.86 11.27
C PHE A 263 -4.70 8.33 11.21
N VAL A 264 -4.29 7.78 10.06
CA VAL A 264 -4.25 6.34 9.72
C VAL A 264 -5.61 5.67 9.45
N SER A 265 -5.93 5.55 8.15
CA SER A 265 -6.30 4.31 7.45
C SER A 265 -7.40 4.53 6.41
N ALA A 266 -7.13 4.11 5.17
CA ALA A 266 -8.14 3.44 4.38
C ALA A 266 -7.51 2.12 3.95
N CYS A 267 -8.01 1.03 4.53
CA CYS A 267 -7.68 -0.32 4.11
C CYS A 267 -7.89 -0.44 2.62
N ASN A 268 -6.80 -0.63 1.90
CA ASN A 268 -6.80 -1.01 0.49
C ASN A 268 -6.28 -2.45 0.45
N VAL A 269 -7.17 -3.40 0.21
CA VAL A 269 -6.78 -4.68 -0.40
C VAL A 269 -6.84 -4.44 -1.90
N ILE A 270 -5.70 -4.16 -2.52
CA ILE A 270 -5.52 -4.12 -3.97
C ILE A 270 -4.95 -5.48 -4.37
N TYR A 271 -5.62 -6.59 -4.08
CA TYR A 271 -5.20 -7.89 -4.59
C TYR A 271 -6.37 -8.86 -4.79
N ASP A 272 -6.47 -9.28 -6.04
CA ASP A 272 -7.35 -10.30 -6.60
C ASP A 272 -7.13 -11.67 -5.93
N ARG A 273 -8.26 -12.32 -5.62
CA ARG A 273 -8.41 -13.51 -4.79
C ARG A 273 -7.89 -14.79 -5.49
N GLU A 274 -7.76 -14.80 -6.82
CA GLU A 274 -7.48 -16.04 -7.56
C GLU A 274 -5.98 -16.34 -7.77
N ARG A 275 -5.07 -15.40 -7.49
CA ARG A 275 -3.63 -15.57 -7.80
C ARG A 275 -2.74 -16.00 -6.63
N LEU A 276 -3.28 -16.04 -5.40
CA LEU A 276 -2.54 -16.38 -4.17
C LEU A 276 -2.75 -17.81 -3.68
N ASP A 277 -3.79 -18.51 -4.15
CA ASP A 277 -3.98 -19.93 -3.84
C ASP A 277 -2.79 -20.76 -4.33
N ALA A 278 -2.17 -20.36 -5.46
CA ALA A 278 -0.95 -20.98 -5.96
C ALA A 278 0.27 -20.78 -5.03
N ALA A 279 0.33 -19.72 -4.21
CA ALA A 279 1.49 -19.45 -3.34
C ALA A 279 1.38 -20.16 -1.98
N ALA A 280 0.16 -20.25 -1.43
CA ALA A 280 -0.09 -20.98 -0.20
C ALA A 280 -0.14 -22.50 -0.44
N SER A 281 -0.61 -22.94 -1.61
CA SER A 281 -0.53 -24.35 -2.00
C SER A 281 0.91 -24.77 -2.30
N THR A 282 1.71 -23.93 -2.98
CA THR A 282 3.10 -24.28 -3.28
C THR A 282 3.96 -24.36 -2.03
N VAL A 283 3.81 -23.50 -1.02
CA VAL A 283 4.59 -23.66 0.23
C VAL A 283 4.23 -24.97 0.95
N ARG A 284 2.95 -25.38 0.92
CA ARG A 284 2.49 -26.65 1.51
C ARG A 284 2.92 -27.89 0.71
N GLU A 285 2.90 -27.83 -0.62
CA GLU A 285 3.36 -28.90 -1.54
C GLU A 285 4.89 -29.00 -1.61
N PHE A 286 5.63 -27.91 -1.40
CA PHE A 286 7.10 -27.90 -1.52
C PHE A 286 7.81 -28.28 -0.22
N LEU A 287 7.19 -28.05 0.94
CA LEU A 287 7.71 -28.55 2.22
C LEU A 287 7.37 -30.03 2.46
N PHE A 288 6.31 -30.56 1.84
CA PHE A 288 5.81 -31.92 2.10
C PHE A 288 5.40 -32.69 0.83
N GLY A 289 6.12 -32.46 -0.28
CA GLY A 289 6.05 -33.32 -1.46
C GLY A 289 6.71 -34.69 -1.23
N MET A 290 6.12 -35.49 -0.34
CA MET A 290 6.04 -36.96 -0.33
C MET A 290 4.82 -37.38 0.47
#